data_AF-A0A966NU42-F1
#
_entry.id   AF-A0A966NU42-F1
#
_cell.length_a   1.000
_cell.length_b   1.000
_cell.length_c   1.000
_cell.angle_alpha   90.00
_cell.angle_beta   90.00
_cell.angle_gamma   90.00
#
_symmetry.space_group_name_H-M   'P 1'
#
loop_
_entity.id
_entity.type
_entity.pdbx_description
1 polymer ?
#
loop_
_entity_poly.entity_id
_entity_poly.type
_entity_poly.pdbx_seq_one_letter_code
_entity_poly.pdbx_strand_id
1 'polypeptide(L)'
;MSNAGYVRIAVILAAITALEVSTYYVDFGPFFMPALMIMMVVKFLMVVSYFMHLKFDNRLFSWLFYAGLILAITVYVIALSTFKFFVS
;
A
#
# COMPACT_ATOMS: atom_id res chain seq x y z
N MET A 1 -17.68 2.03 -15.22
CA MET A 1 -16.82 1.00 -15.86
C MET A 1 -17.47 -0.36 -15.72
N SER A 2 -17.42 -1.22 -16.73
CA SER A 2 -18.00 -2.58 -16.68
C SER A 2 -17.36 -3.39 -15.55
N ASN A 3 -18.18 -4.17 -14.82
CA ASN A 3 -17.80 -5.01 -13.67
C ASN A 3 -16.54 -5.86 -13.91
N ALA A 4 -16.28 -6.23 -15.18
CA ALA A 4 -15.10 -6.98 -15.61
C ALA A 4 -13.77 -6.24 -15.35
N GLY A 5 -13.76 -4.91 -15.35
CA GLY A 5 -12.57 -4.10 -15.06
C GLY A 5 -12.11 -4.29 -13.62
N TYR A 6 -13.02 -4.13 -12.66
CA TYR A 6 -12.78 -4.30 -11.22
C TYR A 6 -12.26 -5.68 -10.85
N VAL A 7 -12.88 -6.72 -11.42
CA VAL A 7 -12.46 -8.12 -11.21
C VAL A 7 -11.04 -8.35 -11.69
N ARG A 8 -10.63 -7.72 -12.80
CA ARG A 8 -9.28 -7.87 -13.35
C ARG A 8 -8.20 -7.30 -12.42
N ILE A 9 -8.46 -6.16 -11.79
CA ILE A 9 -7.51 -5.57 -10.82
C ILE A 9 -7.48 -6.40 -9.53
N ALA A 10 -8.63 -6.90 -9.07
CA ALA A 10 -8.69 -7.79 -7.91
C ALA A 10 -7.87 -9.07 -8.15
N VAL A 11 -7.93 -9.63 -9.36
CA VAL A 11 -7.12 -10.81 -9.75
C VAL A 11 -5.63 -10.48 -9.84
N ILE A 12 -5.25 -9.31 -10.38
CA ILE A 12 -3.84 -8.86 -10.39
C ILE A 12 -3.32 -8.69 -8.96
N LEU A 13 -4.11 -8.07 -8.07
CA LEU A 13 -3.75 -7.90 -6.67
C LEU A 13 -3.59 -9.25 -5.97
N ALA A 14 -4.52 -10.19 -6.20
CA ALA A 14 -4.44 -11.55 -5.69
C ALA A 14 -3.18 -12.27 -6.20
N ALA A 15 -2.82 -12.11 -7.49
CA ALA A 15 -1.61 -12.70 -8.06
C ALA A 15 -0.33 -12.12 -7.44
N ILE A 16 -0.24 -10.80 -7.23
CA ILE A 16 0.89 -10.16 -6.53
C ILE A 16 0.98 -10.70 -5.09
N THR A 17 -0.16 -11.02 -4.47
CA THR A 17 -0.22 -11.56 -3.10
C THR A 17 0.20 -13.02 -3.04
N ALA A 18 -0.22 -13.83 -4.01
CA ALA A 18 0.26 -15.20 -4.15
C ALA A 18 1.78 -15.24 -4.41
N LEU A 19 2.29 -14.33 -5.26
CA LEU A 19 3.73 -14.19 -5.50
C LEU A 19 4.49 -13.84 -4.21
N GLU A 20 3.99 -12.88 -3.43
CA GLU A 20 4.60 -12.49 -2.15
C GLU A 20 4.65 -13.67 -1.15
N VAL A 21 3.55 -14.41 -1.00
CA VAL A 21 3.50 -15.59 -0.12
C VAL A 21 4.44 -16.69 -0.65
N SER A 22 4.53 -16.87 -1.97
CA SER A 22 5.44 -17.85 -2.56
C SER A 22 6.91 -17.50 -2.34
N THR A 23 7.28 -16.22 -2.34
CA THR A 23 8.64 -15.79 -1.98
C THR A 23 8.96 -16.02 -0.51
N TYR A 24 7.96 -16.15 0.37
CA TYR A 24 8.19 -16.58 1.76
C TYR A 24 8.56 -18.07 1.86
N TYR A 25 8.11 -18.89 0.89
CA TYR A 25 8.45 -20.32 0.82
C TYR A 25 9.78 -20.59 0.11
N VAL A 26 10.31 -19.61 -0.63
CA VAL A 26 11.55 -19.73 -1.41
C VAL A 26 12.48 -18.60 -0.98
N ASP A 27 13.41 -18.89 -0.07
CA ASP A 27 14.33 -17.90 0.51
C ASP A 27 15.24 -17.24 -0.54
N PHE A 28 14.85 -16.06 -1.00
CA PHE A 28 15.68 -15.18 -1.84
C PHE A 28 16.58 -14.26 -0.98
N GLY A 29 17.38 -14.84 -0.08
CA GLY A 29 18.50 -14.15 0.58
C GLY A 29 18.22 -12.73 1.13
N PRO A 30 19.23 -11.84 1.17
CA PRO A 30 19.12 -10.49 1.78
C PRO A 30 18.19 -9.52 1.02
N PHE A 31 17.86 -9.80 -0.24
CA PHE A 31 17.03 -8.94 -1.09
C PHE A 31 15.52 -9.14 -0.86
N PHE A 32 15.13 -10.16 -0.10
CA PHE A 32 13.75 -10.45 0.25
C PHE A 32 13.07 -9.27 0.98
N MET A 33 13.74 -8.70 1.98
CA MET A 33 13.22 -7.57 2.79
C MET A 33 12.86 -6.32 1.94
N PRO A 34 13.76 -5.76 1.12
CA PRO A 34 13.41 -4.59 0.30
C PRO A 34 12.36 -4.93 -0.78
N ALA A 35 12.39 -6.13 -1.35
CA ALA A 35 11.39 -6.56 -2.34
C ALA A 35 9.97 -6.63 -1.74
N LEU A 36 9.83 -7.17 -0.53
CA LEU A 36 8.55 -7.19 0.20
C LEU A 36 8.02 -5.79 0.49
N MET A 37 8.88 -4.87 0.96
CA MET A 37 8.46 -3.49 1.23
C MET A 37 7.92 -2.81 -0.03
N ILE A 38 8.56 -3.00 -1.18
CA ILE A 38 8.09 -2.45 -2.46
C ILE A 38 6.74 -3.08 -2.85
N MET A 39 6.60 -4.40 -2.72
CA MET A 39 5.35 -5.11 -3.02
C MET A 39 4.19 -4.63 -2.13
N MET A 40 4.43 -4.37 -0.84
CA MET A 40 3.43 -3.78 0.07
C MET A 40 2.97 -2.39 -0.40
N VAL A 41 3.91 -1.50 -0.76
CA VAL A 41 3.59 -0.16 -1.24
C VAL A 41 2.80 -0.21 -2.56
N VAL A 42 3.21 -1.08 -3.49
CA VAL A 42 2.53 -1.26 -4.78
C VAL A 42 1.10 -1.75 -4.57
N LYS A 43 0.88 -2.73 -3.70
CA LYS A 43 -0.49 -3.19 -3.37
C LYS A 43 -1.32 -2.09 -2.74
N PHE A 44 -0.74 -1.36 -1.79
CA PHE A 44 -1.43 -0.25 -1.14
C PHE A 44 -1.89 0.79 -2.17
N LEU A 45 -1.01 1.21 -3.08
CA LEU A 45 -1.35 2.15 -4.15
C LEU A 45 -2.39 1.58 -5.12
N MET A 46 -2.31 0.28 -5.43
CA MET A 46 -3.27 -0.39 -6.32
C MET A 46 -4.66 -0.48 -5.66
N VAL A 47 -4.73 -0.76 -4.36
CA VAL A 47 -5.98 -0.78 -3.58
C VAL A 47 -6.56 0.63 -3.46
N VAL A 48 -5.76 1.63 -3.12
CA VAL A 48 -6.24 3.03 -3.02
C VAL A 48 -6.72 3.57 -4.37
N SER A 49 -6.01 3.30 -5.45
CA SER A 49 -6.37 3.81 -6.77
C SER A 49 -7.60 3.13 -7.37
N TYR A 50 -7.79 1.82 -7.13
CA TYR A 50 -8.88 1.05 -7.74
C TYR A 50 -10.00 0.65 -6.78
N PHE A 51 -9.72 0.15 -5.58
CA PHE A 51 -10.79 -0.28 -4.65
C PHE A 51 -11.50 0.89 -3.96
N MET A 52 -10.84 2.02 -3.72
CA MET A 52 -11.51 3.20 -3.14
C MET A 52 -12.30 4.06 -4.15
N HIS A 53 -12.51 3.61 -5.38
CA HIS A 53 -13.28 4.32 -6.43
C HIS A 53 -12.81 5.75 -6.76
N LEU A 54 -11.65 6.21 -6.25
CA LEU A 54 -11.14 7.59 -6.36
C LEU A 54 -10.93 8.07 -7.81
N LYS A 55 -10.74 7.16 -8.75
CA LYS A 55 -10.64 7.50 -10.18
C LYS A 55 -11.99 7.86 -10.82
N PHE A 56 -13.11 7.48 -10.19
CA PHE A 56 -14.47 7.68 -10.70
C PHE A 56 -15.32 8.62 -9.85
N ASP A 57 -14.82 9.07 -8.69
CA ASP A 57 -15.57 9.93 -7.76
C ASP A 57 -14.93 11.31 -7.59
N ASN A 58 -15.70 12.25 -7.03
CA ASN A 58 -15.36 13.66 -6.92
C ASN A 58 -14.02 13.88 -6.19
N ARG A 59 -13.23 14.88 -6.63
CA ARG A 59 -11.88 15.22 -6.10
C ARG A 59 -11.81 15.33 -4.56
N LEU A 60 -12.94 15.56 -3.91
CA LEU A 60 -13.11 15.68 -2.46
C LEU A 60 -12.76 14.39 -1.70
N PHE A 61 -13.18 13.21 -2.18
CA PHE A 61 -12.82 11.93 -1.55
C PHE A 61 -11.33 11.61 -1.68
N SER A 62 -10.73 11.94 -2.83
CA SER A 62 -9.30 11.75 -3.05
C SER A 62 -8.48 12.66 -2.15
N TRP A 63 -8.92 13.91 -1.96
CA TRP A 63 -8.27 14.86 -1.09
C TRP A 63 -8.35 14.45 0.40
N LEU A 64 -9.50 13.97 0.85
CA LEU A 64 -9.71 13.53 2.23
C LEU A 64 -8.87 12.30 2.57
N PHE A 65 -8.71 11.37 1.63
CA PHE A 65 -7.81 10.22 1.79
C PHE A 65 -6.34 10.64 1.87
N TYR A 66 -5.88 11.52 0.97
CA TYR A 66 -4.50 12.03 1.02
C TYR A 66 -4.22 12.84 2.29
N ALA A 67 -5.19 13.63 2.75
CA ALA A 67 -5.09 14.36 4.02
C ALA A 67 -4.96 13.39 5.21
N GLY A 68 -5.75 12.32 5.24
CA GLY A 68 -5.63 11.26 6.25
C GLY A 68 -4.30 10.52 6.19
N LEU A 69 -3.77 10.24 5.00
CA LEU A 69 -2.47 9.60 4.81
C LEU A 69 -1.32 10.50 5.30
N ILE A 70 -1.34 11.78 4.96
CA ILE A 70 -0.37 12.77 5.43
C ILE A 70 -0.44 12.90 6.95
N LEU A 71 -1.65 12.95 7.52
CA LEU A 71 -1.84 13.01 8.96
C LEU A 71 -1.30 11.75 9.64
N ALA A 72 -1.59 10.56 9.12
CA ALA A 72 -1.08 9.30 9.65
C ALA A 72 0.45 9.25 9.66
N ILE A 73 1.10 9.65 8.54
CA ILE A 73 2.57 9.73 8.45
C ILE A 73 3.09 10.74 9.48
N THR A 74 2.46 11.91 9.59
CA THR A 74 2.87 12.98 10.51
C THR A 74 2.79 12.50 11.97
N VAL A 75 1.67 11.91 12.38
CA VAL A 75 1.48 11.37 13.73
C VAL A 75 2.48 10.24 14.01
N TYR A 76 2.74 9.36 13.04
CA TYR A 76 3.71 8.28 13.18
C TYR A 76 5.14 8.81 13.38
N VAL A 77 5.55 9.82 12.61
CA VAL A 77 6.86 10.49 12.77
C VAL A 77 6.96 11.17 14.13
N ILE A 78 5.93 11.91 14.55
CA ILE A 78 5.89 12.56 15.86
C ILE A 78 5.98 11.54 17.01
N ALA A 79 5.27 10.41 16.89
CA ALA A 79 5.33 9.33 17.86
C ALA A 79 6.75 8.74 17.93
N LEU A 80 7.38 8.45 16.79
CA LEU A 80 8.78 7.98 16.73
C LEU A 80 9.78 8.98 17.33
N SER A 81 9.59 10.28 17.09
CA SER A 81 10.40 11.33 17.71
C SER A 81 10.23 11.38 19.23
N THR A 82 9.02 11.12 19.73
CA THR A 82 8.73 11.09 21.18
C THR A 82 9.45 9.92 21.89
N PHE A 83 9.60 8.76 21.24
CA PHE A 83 10.30 7.61 21.83
C PHE A 83 11.84 7.73 21.86
N LYS A 84 12.43 8.92 21.62
CA LYS A 84 13.89 9.18 21.55
C LYS A 84 14.66 8.26 20.58
N PHE A 85 14.03 7.67 19.57
CA PHE A 85 14.74 6.81 18.61
C PHE A 85 15.79 7.59 17.78
N PHE A 86 15.62 8.91 17.62
CA PHE A 86 16.58 9.83 16.98
C PHE A 86 17.55 10.52 17.96
N VAL A 87 17.42 10.28 19.27
CA VAL A 87 18.26 10.86 20.35
C VAL A 87 18.91 9.72 21.14
N SER A 88 19.56 8.80 20.43
CA SER A 88 20.57 7.88 20.97
C SER A 88 21.72 7.73 19.99
#